data_AF-A0A2E0C3X0-F1
#
_entry.id   AF-A0A2E0C3X0-F1
#
_cell.length_a   1.000
_cell.length_b   1.000
_cell.length_c   1.000
_cell.angle_alpha   90.00
_cell.angle_beta   90.00
_cell.angle_gamma   90.00
#
_symmetry.space_group_name_H-M   'P 1'
#
loop_
_entity.id
_entity.type
_entity.pdbx_description
1 polymer ?
#
loop_
_entity_poly.entity_id
_entity_poly.type
_entity_poly.pdbx_seq_one_letter_code
_entity_poly.pdbx_strand_id
1 'polypeptide(L)'
;MDIDLNKIEKTCGTKPENQEFFIVGNDPNYVFENDPNYETLRLFDIEGNVINVNSWFECANYVNGGWSMNYSSFSGDLFFFGVTSSLLAFYLIIKYFRLQKK
;
A
#
# COMPACT_ATOMS: atom_id res chain seq x y z
N MET A 1 -1.10 17.73 -10.50
CA MET A 1 -0.91 16.28 -10.33
C MET A 1 -1.66 15.64 -11.47
N ASP A 2 -0.93 15.04 -12.40
CA ASP A 2 -1.53 14.49 -13.62
C ASP A 2 -2.21 13.16 -13.29
N ILE A 3 -3.42 12.98 -13.83
CA ILE A 3 -4.21 11.76 -13.63
C ILE A 3 -3.55 10.64 -14.44
N ASP A 4 -3.07 9.60 -13.76
CA ASP A 4 -2.56 8.39 -14.42
C ASP A 4 -3.71 7.40 -14.71
N LEU A 5 -4.32 7.59 -15.88
CA LEU A 5 -5.40 6.72 -16.35
C LEU A 5 -4.97 5.26 -16.53
N ASN A 6 -3.71 5.00 -16.90
CA ASN A 6 -3.22 3.63 -17.07
C ASN A 6 -3.15 2.90 -15.72
N LYS A 7 -2.74 3.59 -14.66
CA LYS A 7 -2.70 3.03 -13.30
C LYS A 7 -4.12 2.74 -12.80
N ILE A 8 -5.05 3.67 -13.02
CA ILE A 8 -6.46 3.49 -12.64
C ILE A 8 -7.05 2.30 -13.39
N GLU A 9 -6.87 2.22 -14.71
CA GLU A 9 -7.43 1.13 -15.52
C GLU A 9 -6.89 -0.24 -15.10
N LYS A 10 -5.58 -0.34 -14.83
CA LYS A 10 -4.96 -1.58 -14.33
C LYS A 10 -5.47 -2.01 -12.95
N THR A 11 -5.89 -1.07 -12.12
CA THR A 11 -6.27 -1.35 -10.72
C THR A 11 -7.77 -1.51 -10.56
N CYS A 12 -8.54 -0.60 -11.17
CA CYS A 12 -9.99 -0.47 -11.01
C CYS A 12 -10.78 -1.05 -12.18
N GLY A 13 -10.11 -1.41 -13.29
CA GLY A 13 -10.75 -1.84 -14.52
C GLY A 13 -11.05 -0.69 -15.49
N THR A 14 -11.60 -1.06 -16.64
CA THR A 14 -11.99 -0.11 -17.70
C THR A 14 -13.05 0.86 -17.22
N LYS A 15 -12.90 2.14 -17.55
CA LYS A 15 -13.87 3.18 -17.24
C LYS A 15 -15.23 2.88 -17.91
N PRO A 16 -16.36 2.96 -17.18
CA PRO A 16 -17.68 2.90 -17.79
C PRO A 16 -17.91 4.05 -18.78
N GLU A 17 -18.49 3.76 -19.95
CA GLU A 17 -18.69 4.76 -21.03
C GLU A 17 -19.53 5.96 -20.60
N ASN A 18 -20.51 5.74 -19.72
CA ASN A 18 -21.45 6.76 -19.25
C ASN A 18 -20.95 7.57 -18.05
N GLN A 19 -19.67 7.44 -17.70
CA GLN A 19 -19.14 8.03 -16.49
C GLN A 19 -17.96 8.97 -16.76
N GLU A 20 -18.10 10.21 -16.31
CA GLU A 20 -17.00 11.17 -16.26
C GLU A 20 -16.16 10.97 -15.00
N PHE A 21 -14.85 11.11 -15.14
CA PHE A 21 -13.93 11.06 -14.01
C PHE A 21 -13.53 12.46 -13.61
N PHE A 22 -13.76 12.79 -12.34
CA PHE A 22 -13.27 14.00 -11.70
C PHE A 22 -12.76 13.64 -10.30
N ILE A 23 -11.85 14.47 -9.80
CA ILE A 23 -11.27 14.29 -8.48
C ILE A 23 -12.25 14.89 -7.46
N VAL A 24 -12.76 14.04 -6.58
CA VAL A 24 -13.46 14.48 -5.38
C VAL A 24 -12.41 15.09 -4.47
N GLY A 25 -12.51 16.40 -4.23
CA GLY A 25 -11.63 17.10 -3.29
C GLY A 25 -11.84 16.63 -1.86
N ASN A 26 -11.28 17.35 -0.89
CA ASN A 26 -11.53 17.09 0.53
C ASN A 26 -12.92 17.61 0.96
N ASP A 27 -13.99 17.07 0.37
CA ASP A 27 -15.37 17.37 0.75
C ASP A 27 -15.89 16.32 1.73
N PRO A 28 -16.06 16.67 3.02
CA PRO A 28 -16.53 15.73 4.04
C PRO A 28 -17.99 15.30 3.86
N ASN A 29 -18.76 15.97 2.98
CA ASN A 29 -20.16 15.62 2.72
C ASN A 29 -20.32 14.77 1.46
N TYR A 30 -19.25 14.57 0.69
CA TYR A 30 -19.32 13.73 -0.49
C TYR A 30 -19.36 12.26 -0.10
N VAL A 31 -20.35 11.54 -0.61
CA VAL A 31 -20.51 10.11 -0.40
C VAL A 31 -20.48 9.42 -1.77
N PHE A 32 -19.59 8.44 -1.92
CA PHE A 32 -19.50 7.65 -3.13
C PHE A 32 -20.76 6.78 -3.30
N GLU A 33 -21.32 6.79 -4.51
CA GLU A 33 -22.41 5.90 -4.86
C GLU A 33 -21.87 4.48 -5.14
N ASN A 34 -22.58 3.50 -4.60
CA ASN A 34 -22.26 2.08 -4.78
C ASN A 34 -22.76 1.60 -6.15
N ASP A 35 -21.92 0.89 -6.89
CA ASP A 35 -22.31 0.18 -8.11
C ASP A 35 -22.49 -1.32 -7.80
N PRO A 36 -23.73 -1.85 -7.78
CA PRO A 36 -23.99 -3.25 -7.48
C PRO A 36 -23.31 -4.26 -8.42
N ASN A 37 -22.90 -3.83 -9.61
CA ASN A 37 -22.23 -4.68 -10.59
C ASN A 37 -20.71 -4.61 -10.49
N TYR A 38 -20.17 -3.76 -9.61
CA TYR A 38 -18.75 -3.60 -9.40
C TYR A 38 -18.27 -4.59 -8.34
N GLU A 39 -17.19 -5.32 -8.64
CA GLU A 39 -16.55 -6.18 -7.64
C GLU A 39 -15.89 -5.31 -6.57
N THR A 40 -16.20 -5.58 -5.30
CA THR A 40 -15.57 -4.87 -4.18
C THR A 40 -14.05 -5.09 -4.19
N LEU A 41 -13.28 -4.02 -4.36
CA LEU A 41 -11.82 -4.07 -4.32
C LEU A 41 -11.30 -3.59 -2.98
N ARG A 42 -10.23 -4.23 -2.51
CA ARG A 42 -9.51 -3.82 -1.29
C ARG A 42 -8.26 -3.05 -1.68
N LEU A 43 -8.17 -1.80 -1.27
CA LEU A 43 -7.00 -0.96 -1.49
C LEU A 43 -6.28 -0.67 -0.17
N PHE A 44 -5.00 -0.37 -0.29
CA PHE A 44 -4.09 -0.01 0.79
C PHE A 44 -3.38 1.29 0.49
N ASP A 45 -3.20 2.11 1.51
CA ASP A 45 -2.29 3.24 1.45
C ASP A 45 -0.86 2.86 1.89
N ILE A 46 0.02 3.86 1.92
CA ILE A 46 1.42 3.68 2.31
C ILE A 46 1.61 3.32 3.80
N GLU A 47 0.62 3.63 4.64
CA GLU A 47 0.63 3.34 6.07
C GLU A 47 0.05 1.95 6.36
N GLY A 48 -0.60 1.31 5.38
CA GLY A 48 -1.26 0.02 5.51
C GLY A 48 -2.70 0.13 6.00
N ASN A 49 -3.30 1.33 5.98
CA ASN A 49 -4.73 1.47 6.17
C ASN A 49 -5.46 0.76 5.02
N VAL A 50 -6.64 0.23 5.32
CA VAL A 50 -7.41 -0.59 4.38
C VAL A 50 -8.73 0.10 4.07
N ILE A 51 -9.08 0.13 2.80
CA ILE A 51 -10.41 0.52 2.35
C ILE A 51 -10.99 -0.48 1.36
N ASN A 52 -12.30 -0.69 1.44
CA ASN A 52 -13.04 -1.48 0.47
C ASN A 52 -13.87 -0.53 -0.38
N VAL A 53 -13.61 -0.51 -1.69
CA VAL A 53 -14.30 0.35 -2.65
C VAL A 53 -15.31 -0.45 -3.44
N ASN A 54 -16.49 0.13 -3.70
CA ASN A 54 -17.62 -0.55 -4.32
C ASN A 54 -18.12 0.13 -5.61
N SER A 55 -17.33 1.04 -6.18
CA SER A 55 -17.57 1.52 -7.53
C SER A 55 -16.26 1.89 -8.22
N TRP A 56 -16.28 1.89 -9.56
CA TRP A 56 -15.14 2.32 -10.36
C TRP A 56 -14.75 3.77 -10.02
N PHE A 57 -15.74 4.65 -9.77
CA PHE A 57 -15.50 6.05 -9.43
C PHE A 57 -14.69 6.21 -8.13
N GLU A 58 -15.12 5.47 -7.11
CA GLU A 58 -14.52 5.48 -5.79
C GLU A 58 -13.09 4.94 -5.89
N CYS A 59 -12.91 3.78 -6.53
CA CYS A 59 -11.60 3.20 -6.78
C CYS A 59 -10.65 4.18 -7.48
N ALA A 60 -11.11 4.85 -8.54
CA ALA A 60 -10.31 5.80 -9.30
C ALA A 60 -9.84 6.99 -8.45
N ASN A 61 -10.70 7.52 -7.57
CA ASN A 61 -10.34 8.60 -6.64
C ASN A 61 -9.28 8.15 -5.63
N TYR A 62 -9.44 6.96 -5.02
CA TYR A 62 -8.46 6.42 -4.08
C TYR A 62 -7.13 6.09 -4.76
N VAL A 63 -7.13 5.45 -5.93
CA VAL A 63 -5.90 5.14 -6.67
C VAL A 63 -5.14 6.40 -7.11
N ASN A 64 -5.87 7.45 -7.50
CA ASN A 64 -5.30 8.77 -7.77
C ASN A 64 -4.74 9.42 -6.49
N GLY A 65 -5.37 9.20 -5.35
CA GLY A 65 -4.89 9.59 -4.02
C GLY A 65 -3.70 8.78 -3.49
N GLY A 66 -3.17 7.83 -4.27
CA GLY A 66 -1.98 7.05 -3.91
C GLY A 66 -2.25 5.64 -3.37
N TRP A 67 -3.52 5.22 -3.30
CA TRP A 67 -3.88 3.88 -2.87
C TRP A 67 -3.56 2.83 -3.94
N SER A 68 -3.38 1.58 -3.52
CA SER A 68 -3.05 0.46 -4.41
C SER A 68 -3.53 -0.89 -3.89
N MET A 69 -3.67 -1.89 -4.78
CA MET A 69 -4.08 -3.25 -4.41
C MET A 69 -3.01 -4.02 -3.63
N ASN A 70 -1.73 -3.65 -3.80
CA ASN A 70 -0.60 -4.36 -3.23
C ASN A 70 -0.01 -3.56 -2.08
N TYR A 71 -0.17 -4.06 -0.87
CA TYR A 71 0.55 -3.53 0.28
C TYR A 71 1.93 -4.17 0.39
N SER A 72 2.96 -3.48 -0.06
CA SER A 72 4.35 -3.87 0.21
C SER A 72 4.85 -3.14 1.46
N SER A 73 4.64 -3.75 2.63
CA SER A 73 5.22 -3.24 3.88
C SER A 73 6.68 -3.64 4.00
N PHE A 74 7.55 -2.67 4.25
CA PHE A 74 8.88 -2.98 4.77
C PHE A 74 8.78 -3.24 6.26
N SER A 75 8.97 -4.49 6.68
CA SER A 75 9.00 -4.86 8.10
C SER A 75 10.31 -4.39 8.75
N GLY A 76 10.31 -3.15 9.24
CA GLY A 76 11.43 -2.56 9.97
C GLY A 76 11.88 -3.42 11.16
N ASP A 77 10.94 -4.06 11.86
CA ASP A 77 11.23 -4.94 13.00
C ASP A 77 12.13 -6.12 12.63
N LEU A 78 11.85 -6.79 11.51
CA LEU A 78 12.67 -7.89 10.99
C LEU A 78 14.06 -7.40 10.58
N PHE A 79 14.14 -6.20 9.99
CA PHE A 79 15.40 -5.57 9.63
C PHE A 79 16.26 -5.28 10.88
N PHE A 80 15.68 -4.61 11.89
CA PHE A 80 16.38 -4.32 13.13
C PHE A 80 16.76 -5.58 13.91
N PHE A 81 15.89 -6.60 13.93
CA PHE A 81 16.20 -7.90 14.50
C PHE A 81 17.40 -8.56 13.80
N GLY A 82 17.44 -8.52 12.46
CA GLY A 82 18.56 -9.05 11.67
C GLY A 82 19.88 -8.34 11.96
N VAL A 83 19.85 -7.00 12.03
CA VAL A 83 21.05 -6.19 12.35
C VAL A 83 21.56 -6.49 13.76
N THR A 84 20.67 -6.46 14.76
CA THR A 84 21.05 -6.70 16.16
C THR A 84 21.57 -8.12 16.38
N SER A 85 20.92 -9.13 15.78
CA SER A 85 21.36 -10.53 15.83
C SER A 85 22.75 -10.70 15.19
N SER A 86 23.00 -10.04 14.06
CA SER A 86 24.30 -10.09 13.38
C SER A 86 25.42 -9.48 14.22
N LEU A 87 25.17 -8.33 14.86
CA LEU A 87 26.13 -7.68 15.77
C LEU A 87 26.43 -8.56 16.98
N LEU A 88 25.41 -9.19 17.57
CA LEU A 88 25.57 -10.12 18.69
C LEU A 88 26.40 -11.35 18.28
N ALA A 89 26.08 -11.97 17.15
CA ALA A 89 26.84 -13.10 16.62
C ALA A 89 28.31 -12.74 16.39
N PHE A 90 28.57 -11.58 15.76
CA PHE A 90 29.93 -11.08 15.53
C PHE A 90 30.70 -10.88 16.85
N TYR A 91 30.05 -10.29 17.86
CA TYR A 91 30.64 -10.14 19.20
C TYR A 91 30.99 -11.50 19.83
N LEU A 92 30.08 -12.48 19.77
CA LEU A 92 30.30 -13.82 20.33
C LEU A 92 31.44 -14.56 19.62
N ILE A 93 31.54 -14.42 18.29
CA ILE A 93 32.64 -14.99 17.49
C ILE A 93 33.98 -14.40 17.94
N ILE A 94 34.09 -13.08 18.07
CA ILE A 94 35.31 -12.42 18.57
C ILE A 94 35.66 -12.92 19.97
N LYS A 95 34.67 -12.99 20.87
CA LYS A 95 34.86 -13.47 22.24
C LYS A 95 35.37 -14.90 22.27
N TYR A 96 34.80 -15.79 21.45
CA TYR A 96 35.21 -17.19 21.33
C TYR A 96 36.67 -17.30 20.88
N PHE A 97 37.08 -16.57 19.83
CA PHE A 97 38.46 -16.57 19.36
C PHE A 97 39.44 -15.98 20.37
N ARG A 98 39.03 -14.99 21.17
CA ARG A 98 39.85 -14.46 22.27
C ARG A 98 40.02 -15.46 23.42
N LEU A 99 39.00 -16.27 23.71
CA LEU A 99 39.08 -17.33 24.73
C LEU A 99 39.96 -18.50 24.27
N GLN A 100 39.88 -18.89 23.00
CA GLN A 100 40.74 -19.95 22.43
C GLN A 100 42.24 -19.58 22.35
N LYS A 101 42.55 -18.27 22.30
CA LYS A 101 43.93 -17.77 22.31
C LYS A 101 44.54 -17.63 23.72
N LYS A 102 43.77 -17.85 24.78
CA LYS A 102 44.19 -17.69 26.17
C LYS A 102 44.36 -19.05 26.83
#